data_AF-A0A3D0XR66-F1
#
_entry.id   AF-A0A3D0XR66-F1
#
_cell.length_a   1.000
_cell.length_b   1.000
_cell.length_c   1.000
_cell.angle_alpha   90.00
_cell.angle_beta   90.00
_cell.angle_gamma   90.00
#
_symmetry.space_group_name_H-M   'P 1'
#
loop_
_entity.id
_entity.type
_entity.pdbx_description
1 polymer ?
#
loop_
_entity_poly.entity_id
_entity_poly.type
_entity_poly.pdbx_seq_one_letter_code
_entity_poly.pdbx_strand_id
1 'polypeptide(L)'
;MPLTHMFEGVDHVVAFNGAPNEFMLESIVNRHNLNVGEPIVTAPDMYANGWLAQLSAKGLISPLHGKKLILGLDLDAPVVHGVVPSIDREKAAHFAREHGVIFGKSLIIFNHANTINSLPNEVFSDVVDLFGGNVFTDTGWGKVLPLSGTVPLNIPLDLVVPLSEIAGYVLALRSGITDILSSAKIKLMSLYPRSIEIKFSQDVPVEDSALSFRYMTLNKLGLSPKCHEIPIFLENSDDDYIVRQKISDIIKTVCI
;
A
#
# COMPACT_ATOMS: atom_id res chain seq x y z
N MET A 1 23.49 24.13 10.83
CA MET A 1 22.64 23.95 12.03
C MET A 1 22.74 22.48 12.41
N PRO A 2 23.11 22.09 13.65
CA PRO A 2 23.32 20.68 13.95
C PRO A 2 21.98 19.94 14.01
N LEU A 3 21.90 18.85 13.25
CA LEU A 3 20.75 17.95 13.01
C LEU A 3 20.35 17.09 14.25
N THR A 4 20.76 17.46 15.45
CA THR A 4 20.67 16.61 16.66
C THR A 4 19.50 16.90 17.60
N HIS A 5 18.62 17.86 17.29
CA HIS A 5 17.47 18.20 18.17
C HIS A 5 16.11 17.62 17.71
N MET A 6 16.06 16.80 16.65
CA MET A 6 14.78 16.34 16.07
C MET A 6 13.89 15.47 16.98
N PHE A 7 14.46 14.89 18.04
CA PHE A 7 13.72 13.98 18.93
C PHE A 7 13.70 14.42 20.39
N GLU A 8 14.40 15.51 20.75
CA GLU A 8 14.31 16.09 22.10
C GLU A 8 13.02 16.89 22.30
N GLY A 9 12.28 17.17 21.22
CA GLY A 9 11.04 17.94 21.22
C GLY A 9 9.81 17.18 20.73
N VAL A 10 9.76 15.85 20.86
CA VAL A 10 8.45 15.13 20.84
C VAL A 10 7.78 15.35 22.20
N ASP A 11 7.67 16.61 22.63
CA ASP A 11 7.32 16.97 24.00
C ASP A 11 5.82 16.85 24.26
N HIS A 12 4.97 16.92 23.25
CA HIS A 12 3.56 16.66 23.45
C HIS A 12 2.97 16.06 22.20
N VAL A 13 2.44 14.84 22.36
CA VAL A 13 1.41 14.37 21.48
C VAL A 13 0.18 15.19 21.76
N VAL A 14 -0.09 16.10 20.83
CA VAL A 14 -1.35 16.83 20.80
C VAL A 14 -2.38 15.84 20.28
N ALA A 15 -2.99 15.12 21.23
CA ALA A 15 -4.33 14.60 21.04
C ALA A 15 -5.21 15.77 20.57
N PHE A 16 -5.72 15.63 19.35
CA PHE A 16 -6.88 16.31 18.77
C PHE A 16 -7.49 17.45 19.60
N ASN A 17 -6.87 18.62 19.60
CA ASN A 17 -7.58 19.84 19.99
C ASN A 17 -8.26 20.38 18.73
N GLY A 18 -9.30 19.69 18.25
CA GLY A 18 -10.20 20.21 17.20
C GLY A 18 -10.48 19.37 15.95
N ALA A 19 -10.34 18.04 15.96
CA ALA A 19 -11.05 17.23 14.96
C ALA A 19 -12.19 16.43 15.61
N PRO A 20 -13.24 16.07 14.85
CA PRO A 20 -14.53 15.65 15.41
C PRO A 20 -14.57 14.21 15.96
N ASN A 21 -13.45 13.48 16.03
CA ASN A 21 -13.50 12.01 16.16
C ASN A 21 -12.73 11.50 17.39
N GLU A 22 -13.29 11.71 18.57
CA GLU A 22 -12.93 10.98 19.80
C GLU A 22 -12.89 9.46 19.57
N PHE A 23 -13.79 8.94 18.73
CA PHE A 23 -13.86 7.52 18.33
C PHE A 23 -12.58 6.97 17.67
N MET A 24 -11.89 7.76 16.87
CA MET A 24 -10.64 7.32 16.22
C MET A 24 -9.51 7.18 17.25
N LEU A 25 -9.44 8.12 18.20
CA LEU A 25 -8.49 8.07 19.31
C LEU A 25 -8.74 6.85 20.20
N GLU A 26 -10.01 6.62 20.60
CA GLU A 26 -10.38 5.46 21.41
C GLU A 26 -10.04 4.14 20.70
N SER A 27 -10.34 4.02 19.41
CA SER A 27 -9.99 2.85 18.59
C SER A 27 -8.49 2.56 18.59
N ILE A 28 -7.66 3.60 18.50
CA ILE A 28 -6.20 3.47 18.49
C ILE A 28 -5.67 3.10 19.87
N VAL A 29 -6.15 3.77 20.92
CA VAL A 29 -5.79 3.48 22.32
C VAL A 29 -6.11 2.03 22.66
N ASN A 30 -7.31 1.55 22.31
CA ASN A 30 -7.73 0.18 22.57
C ASN A 30 -6.94 -0.85 21.74
N ARG A 31 -6.67 -0.58 20.47
CA ARG A 31 -5.91 -1.50 19.60
C ARG A 31 -4.45 -1.65 20.03
N HIS A 32 -3.84 -0.60 20.55
CA HIS A 32 -2.42 -0.56 20.87
C HIS A 32 -2.12 -0.60 22.36
N ASN A 33 -3.15 -0.69 23.22
CA ASN A 33 -3.05 -0.74 24.68
C ASN A 33 -2.23 0.42 25.25
N LEU A 34 -2.54 1.63 24.81
CA LEU A 34 -1.79 2.85 25.13
C LEU A 34 -2.29 3.45 26.45
N ASN A 35 -1.37 3.93 27.29
CA ASN A 35 -1.70 4.55 28.56
C ASN A 35 -1.95 6.06 28.42
N VAL A 36 -2.73 6.63 29.32
CA VAL A 36 -2.94 8.08 29.41
C VAL A 36 -1.59 8.78 29.60
N GLY A 37 -1.29 9.76 28.76
CA GLY A 37 -0.03 10.51 28.77
C GLY A 37 1.07 9.92 27.88
N GLU A 38 0.86 8.74 27.27
CA GLU A 38 1.81 8.21 26.30
C GLU A 38 1.72 8.95 24.96
N PRO A 39 2.87 9.31 24.35
CA PRO A 39 2.87 9.92 23.04
C PRO A 39 2.49 8.90 21.96
N ILE A 40 1.47 9.23 21.18
CA ILE A 40 1.05 8.54 19.96
C ILE A 40 1.18 9.46 18.74
N VAL A 41 1.96 9.06 17.74
CA VAL A 41 1.87 9.62 16.38
C VAL A 41 1.10 8.60 15.54
N THR A 42 -0.17 8.88 15.30
CA THR A 42 -1.08 7.94 14.61
C THR A 42 -0.98 8.05 13.10
N ALA A 43 -0.62 9.23 12.59
CA ALA A 43 -0.32 9.45 11.19
C ALA A 43 0.62 10.65 10.98
N PRO A 44 1.43 10.64 9.89
CA PRO A 44 2.34 11.72 9.51
C PRO A 44 1.73 13.13 9.52
N ASP A 45 0.50 13.26 9.06
CA ASP A 45 -0.23 14.51 8.90
C ASP A 45 -0.64 15.16 10.23
N MET A 46 -0.66 14.39 11.33
CA MET A 46 -0.93 14.89 12.68
C MET A 46 0.28 15.58 13.33
N TYR A 47 1.43 15.56 12.67
CA TYR A 47 2.63 16.24 13.15
C TYR A 47 2.42 17.76 13.29
N ALA A 48 3.02 18.34 14.33
CA ALA A 48 2.94 19.77 14.67
C ALA A 48 1.48 20.30 14.74
N ASN A 49 0.62 19.65 15.54
CA ASN A 49 -0.79 20.02 15.73
C ASN A 49 -1.61 19.99 14.45
N GLY A 50 -1.36 19.01 13.58
CA GLY A 50 -2.04 18.91 12.29
C GLY A 50 -1.59 19.97 11.27
N TRP A 51 -0.51 20.70 11.54
CA TRP A 51 0.03 21.68 10.59
C TRP A 51 0.37 21.02 9.24
N LEU A 52 0.93 19.81 9.25
CA LEU A 52 1.18 19.06 8.01
C LEU A 52 -0.11 18.73 7.27
N ALA A 53 -1.17 18.30 7.97
CA ALA A 53 -2.49 18.08 7.36
C ALA A 53 -3.02 19.37 6.72
N GLN A 54 -2.92 20.52 7.40
CA GLN A 54 -3.36 21.81 6.87
C GLN A 54 -2.59 22.24 5.63
N LEU A 55 -1.26 22.04 5.60
CA LEU A 55 -0.44 22.32 4.43
C LEU A 55 -0.80 21.40 3.27
N SER A 56 -1.02 20.11 3.54
CA SER A 56 -1.42 19.12 2.53
C SER A 56 -2.80 19.45 1.95
N ALA A 57 -3.77 19.82 2.79
CA ALA A 57 -5.12 20.21 2.37
C ALA A 57 -5.12 21.47 1.48
N LYS A 58 -4.17 22.37 1.69
CA LYS A 58 -3.94 23.55 0.85
C LYS A 58 -3.10 23.27 -0.41
N GLY A 59 -2.67 22.02 -0.61
CA GLY A 59 -1.80 21.63 -1.72
C GLY A 59 -0.39 22.23 -1.66
N LEU A 60 0.03 22.75 -0.50
CA LEU A 60 1.34 23.38 -0.30
C LEU A 60 2.46 22.36 -0.16
N ILE A 61 2.13 21.17 0.34
CA ILE A 61 3.06 20.05 0.46
C ILE A 61 2.44 18.78 -0.11
N SER A 62 3.27 17.91 -0.68
CA SER A 62 2.88 16.55 -1.04
C SER A 62 2.98 15.62 0.18
N PRO A 63 2.38 14.42 0.15
CA PRO A 63 2.63 13.44 1.21
C PRO A 63 4.12 13.07 1.35
N LEU A 64 4.89 13.14 0.26
CA LEU A 64 6.34 12.96 0.30
C LEU A 64 7.05 14.08 1.07
N HIS A 65 6.66 15.33 0.87
CA HIS A 65 7.16 16.45 1.68
C HIS A 65 6.83 16.24 3.16
N GLY A 66 5.62 15.77 3.47
CA GLY A 66 5.25 15.40 4.85
C GLY A 66 6.21 14.37 5.44
N LYS A 67 6.51 13.28 4.71
CA LYS A 67 7.51 12.28 5.13
C LYS A 67 8.90 12.87 5.34
N LYS A 68 9.36 13.75 4.43
CA LYS A 68 10.67 14.42 4.55
C LYS A 68 10.74 15.29 5.80
N LEU A 69 9.71 16.08 6.06
CA LEU A 69 9.63 16.93 7.26
C LEU A 69 9.70 16.11 8.56
N ILE A 70 8.98 14.99 8.61
CA ILE A 70 9.01 14.08 9.78
C ILE A 70 10.38 13.46 9.99
N LEU A 71 11.07 13.12 8.90
CA LEU A 71 12.43 12.58 8.93
C LEU A 71 13.50 13.68 9.06
N GLY A 72 13.10 14.95 9.15
CA GLY A 72 14.00 16.11 9.17
C GLY A 72 14.93 16.21 7.97
N LEU A 73 14.45 15.77 6.81
CA LEU A 73 15.13 15.89 5.54
C LEU A 73 14.76 17.20 4.85
N ASP A 74 15.71 17.75 4.09
CA ASP A 74 15.43 18.89 3.21
C ASP A 74 14.33 18.53 2.20
N LEU A 75 13.46 19.50 1.88
CA LEU A 75 12.34 19.26 0.97
C LEU A 75 12.79 18.87 -0.44
N ASP A 76 13.97 19.32 -0.86
CA ASP A 76 14.61 19.00 -2.13
C ASP A 76 15.49 17.74 -2.06
N ALA A 77 15.64 17.09 -0.90
CA ALA A 77 16.40 15.85 -0.75
C ALA A 77 15.92 14.80 -1.78
N PRO A 78 16.83 14.19 -2.57
CA PRO A 78 16.42 13.28 -3.63
C PRO A 78 15.80 12.01 -3.05
N VAL A 79 14.77 11.49 -3.72
CA VAL A 79 14.26 10.14 -3.42
C VAL A 79 15.21 9.14 -4.07
N VAL A 80 15.87 8.35 -3.22
CA VAL A 80 16.75 7.26 -3.65
C VAL A 80 16.04 5.94 -3.39
N HIS A 81 15.86 5.14 -4.44
CA HIS A 81 15.33 3.79 -4.29
C HIS A 81 16.43 2.82 -3.85
N GLY A 82 16.05 1.87 -2.99
CA GLY A 82 16.94 0.77 -2.60
C GLY A 82 17.42 -0.01 -3.82
N VAL A 83 18.70 -0.40 -3.80
CA VAL A 83 19.27 -1.30 -4.81
C VAL A 83 19.10 -2.72 -4.30
N VAL A 84 18.40 -3.55 -5.08
CA VAL A 84 18.28 -4.99 -4.79
C VAL A 84 19.66 -5.64 -4.98
N PRO A 85 20.25 -6.24 -3.92
CA PRO A 85 21.53 -6.94 -4.01
C PRO A 85 21.50 -8.09 -5.03
N SER A 86 22.64 -8.41 -5.64
CA SER A 86 22.75 -9.53 -6.60
C SER A 86 22.35 -10.87 -5.97
N ILE A 87 22.73 -11.09 -4.70
CA ILE A 87 22.39 -12.30 -3.96
C ILE A 87 20.87 -12.49 -3.83
N ASP A 88 20.10 -11.43 -3.63
CA ASP A 88 18.64 -11.53 -3.51
C ASP A 88 17.98 -11.75 -4.88
N ARG A 89 18.60 -11.27 -5.96
CA ARG A 89 18.19 -11.61 -7.34
C ARG A 89 18.42 -13.09 -7.64
N GLU A 90 19.55 -13.65 -7.21
CA GLU A 90 19.84 -15.07 -7.37
C GLU A 90 18.88 -15.96 -6.57
N LYS A 91 18.61 -15.59 -5.30
CA LYS A 91 17.60 -16.25 -4.46
C LYS A 91 16.21 -16.18 -5.10
N ALA A 92 15.80 -15.01 -5.60
CA ALA A 92 14.51 -14.85 -6.26
C ALA A 92 14.42 -15.70 -7.54
N ALA A 93 15.50 -15.81 -8.31
CA ALA A 93 15.54 -16.67 -9.50
C ALA A 93 15.43 -18.16 -9.13
N HIS A 94 16.04 -18.58 -8.02
CA HIS A 94 15.88 -19.95 -7.51
C HIS A 94 14.45 -20.20 -7.04
N PHE A 95 13.91 -19.30 -6.21
CA PHE A 95 12.53 -19.35 -5.73
C PHE A 95 11.53 -19.42 -6.90
N ALA A 96 11.72 -18.60 -7.93
CA ALA A 96 10.91 -18.59 -9.13
C ALA A 96 10.90 -19.95 -9.85
N ARG A 97 12.07 -20.59 -10.00
CA ARG A 97 12.17 -21.92 -10.63
C ARG A 97 11.45 -22.99 -9.81
N GLU A 98 11.59 -22.97 -8.50
CA GLU A 98 10.97 -23.95 -7.61
C GLU A 98 9.44 -23.86 -7.62
N HIS A 99 8.90 -22.64 -7.73
CA HIS A 99 7.46 -22.39 -7.66
C HIS A 99 6.81 -22.18 -9.04
N GLY A 100 7.57 -22.27 -10.12
CA GLY A 100 7.04 -22.10 -11.48
C GLY A 100 6.66 -20.65 -11.85
N VAL A 101 7.28 -19.65 -11.21
CA VAL A 101 7.12 -18.24 -11.61
C VAL A 101 7.89 -18.01 -12.91
N ILE A 102 7.18 -17.65 -13.97
CA ILE A 102 7.72 -17.53 -15.32
C ILE A 102 7.99 -16.06 -15.64
N PHE A 103 9.18 -15.80 -16.18
CA PHE A 103 9.61 -14.45 -16.53
C PHE A 103 8.60 -13.74 -17.45
N GLY A 104 8.04 -12.61 -16.99
CA GLY A 104 7.11 -11.77 -17.74
C GLY A 104 5.78 -12.44 -18.11
N LYS A 105 5.47 -13.60 -17.51
CA LYS A 105 4.26 -14.40 -17.81
C LYS A 105 3.57 -14.89 -16.54
N SER A 106 3.78 -14.19 -15.43
CA SER A 106 3.19 -14.55 -14.15
C SER A 106 2.59 -13.32 -13.48
N LEU A 107 1.49 -13.54 -12.77
CA LEU A 107 0.80 -12.52 -11.99
C LEU A 107 0.91 -12.89 -10.52
N ILE A 108 1.45 -11.98 -9.70
CA ILE A 108 1.44 -12.13 -8.24
C ILE A 108 0.35 -11.23 -7.67
N ILE A 109 -0.54 -11.81 -6.86
CA ILE A 109 -1.62 -11.10 -6.18
C ILE A 109 -1.25 -10.89 -4.71
N PHE A 110 -1.21 -9.63 -4.27
CA PHE A 110 -1.09 -9.25 -2.86
C PHE A 110 -2.43 -8.75 -2.34
N ASN A 111 -3.31 -9.67 -1.91
CA ASN A 111 -4.64 -9.36 -1.37
C ASN A 111 -4.64 -9.17 0.16
N HIS A 112 -3.62 -8.51 0.72
CA HIS A 112 -3.54 -8.26 2.15
C HIS A 112 -2.86 -6.91 2.44
N ALA A 113 -3.33 -6.24 3.49
CA ALA A 113 -2.75 -5.01 3.98
C ALA A 113 -3.02 -4.84 5.48
N ASN A 114 -2.22 -3.98 6.13
CA ASN A 114 -2.45 -3.65 7.53
C ASN A 114 -3.69 -2.75 7.69
N THR A 115 -3.92 -1.81 6.77
CA THR A 115 -4.94 -0.75 6.86
C THR A 115 -6.21 -1.05 6.06
N ILE A 116 -6.16 -2.02 5.14
CA ILE A 116 -7.25 -2.42 4.24
C ILE A 116 -7.54 -3.90 4.46
N ASN A 117 -8.82 -4.26 4.57
CA ASN A 117 -9.29 -5.64 4.59
C ASN A 117 -9.05 -6.31 3.24
N SER A 118 -8.74 -7.61 3.27
CA SER A 118 -8.65 -8.41 2.06
C SER A 118 -9.97 -8.39 1.32
N LEU A 119 -9.91 -8.28 -0.01
CA LEU A 119 -11.10 -8.42 -0.85
C LEU A 119 -11.54 -9.89 -0.87
N PRO A 120 -12.85 -10.16 -0.98
CA PRO A 120 -13.39 -11.52 -1.06
C PRO A 120 -12.85 -12.29 -2.27
N ASN A 121 -12.84 -13.62 -2.19
CA ASN A 121 -12.29 -14.50 -3.22
C ASN A 121 -13.02 -14.31 -4.57
N GLU A 122 -14.33 -14.12 -4.49
CA GLU A 122 -15.27 -13.97 -5.59
C GLU A 122 -14.90 -12.82 -6.53
N VAL A 123 -14.29 -11.76 -5.99
CA VAL A 123 -13.82 -10.58 -6.74
C VAL A 123 -12.72 -10.95 -7.73
N PHE A 124 -11.92 -11.99 -7.43
CA PHE A 124 -10.80 -12.42 -8.26
C PHE A 124 -11.10 -13.64 -9.14
N SER A 125 -12.35 -14.14 -9.13
CA SER A 125 -12.71 -15.40 -9.78
C SER A 125 -12.37 -15.48 -11.27
N ASP A 126 -12.39 -14.36 -12.00
CA ASP A 126 -12.04 -14.31 -13.43
C ASP A 126 -10.54 -14.12 -13.70
N VAL A 127 -9.74 -13.76 -12.70
CA VAL A 127 -8.36 -13.29 -12.92
C VAL A 127 -7.48 -14.38 -13.51
N VAL A 128 -7.65 -15.62 -13.06
CA VAL A 128 -6.88 -16.78 -13.54
C VAL A 128 -7.15 -17.02 -15.02
N ASP A 129 -8.42 -17.06 -15.40
CA ASP A 129 -8.84 -17.33 -16.78
C ASP A 129 -8.47 -16.18 -17.73
N LEU A 130 -8.61 -14.93 -17.28
CA LEU A 130 -8.34 -13.75 -18.11
C LEU A 130 -6.84 -13.48 -18.29
N PHE A 131 -6.01 -13.80 -17.30
CA PHE A 131 -4.57 -13.57 -17.40
C PHE A 131 -3.89 -14.55 -18.37
N GLY A 132 -4.39 -15.79 -18.48
CA GLY A 132 -3.86 -16.79 -19.41
C GLY A 132 -2.45 -17.30 -19.10
N GLY A 133 -1.94 -17.02 -17.90
CA GLY A 133 -0.63 -17.44 -17.40
C GLY A 133 -0.68 -17.92 -15.96
N ASN A 134 0.48 -18.07 -15.31
CA ASN A 134 0.52 -18.55 -13.92
C ASN A 134 0.14 -17.41 -12.97
N VAL A 135 -0.89 -17.66 -12.14
CA VAL A 135 -1.36 -16.70 -11.14
C VAL A 135 -1.05 -17.22 -9.74
N PHE A 136 -0.44 -16.36 -8.94
CA PHE A 136 0.01 -16.65 -7.59
C PHE A 136 -0.69 -15.73 -6.59
N THR A 137 -1.01 -16.25 -5.40
CA THR A 137 -1.45 -15.41 -4.27
C THR A 137 -0.38 -15.42 -3.20
N ASP A 138 0.15 -14.25 -2.84
CA ASP A 138 0.95 -14.15 -1.62
C ASP A 138 0.02 -14.27 -0.40
N THR A 139 0.24 -15.33 0.38
CA THR A 139 -0.58 -15.67 1.54
C THR A 139 -0.15 -14.94 2.81
N GLY A 140 0.90 -14.12 2.74
CA GLY A 140 1.41 -13.34 3.86
C GLY A 140 1.77 -14.20 5.08
N TRP A 141 2.31 -15.41 4.87
CA TRP A 141 2.59 -16.40 5.92
C TRP A 141 1.34 -16.88 6.65
N GLY A 142 0.27 -17.14 5.89
CA GLY A 142 -1.02 -17.61 6.40
C GLY A 142 -1.97 -16.52 6.90
N LYS A 143 -1.64 -15.23 6.66
CA LYS A 143 -2.53 -14.09 6.95
C LYS A 143 -3.79 -14.09 6.09
N VAL A 144 -3.70 -14.63 4.88
CA VAL A 144 -4.83 -14.77 3.96
C VAL A 144 -4.85 -16.16 3.33
N LEU A 145 -6.05 -16.63 3.02
CA LEU A 145 -6.22 -17.85 2.24
C LEU A 145 -5.84 -17.61 0.78
N PRO A 146 -5.32 -18.62 0.08
CA PRO A 146 -5.09 -18.53 -1.35
C PRO A 146 -6.39 -18.25 -2.10
N LEU A 147 -6.32 -17.40 -3.14
CA LEU A 147 -7.44 -17.16 -4.03
C LEU A 147 -7.72 -18.39 -4.90
N SER A 148 -8.98 -18.57 -5.28
CA SER A 148 -9.38 -19.74 -6.08
C SER A 148 -8.61 -19.78 -7.40
N GLY A 149 -8.11 -20.96 -7.77
CA GLY A 149 -7.33 -21.16 -9.00
C GLY A 149 -5.90 -20.60 -8.97
N THR A 150 -5.42 -20.05 -7.84
CA THR A 150 -4.06 -19.53 -7.72
C THR A 150 -3.12 -20.48 -6.98
N VAL A 151 -1.82 -20.38 -7.25
CA VAL A 151 -0.78 -21.09 -6.49
C VAL A 151 -0.40 -20.23 -5.27
N PRO A 152 -0.48 -20.76 -4.03
CA PRO A 152 -0.07 -20.02 -2.84
C PRO A 152 1.44 -19.79 -2.82
N LEU A 153 1.87 -18.58 -2.48
CA LEU A 153 3.26 -18.25 -2.17
C LEU A 153 3.37 -17.64 -0.77
N ASN A 154 4.55 -17.82 -0.17
CA ASN A 154 5.01 -17.07 0.99
C ASN A 154 6.28 -16.35 0.58
N ILE A 155 6.14 -15.10 0.13
CA ILE A 155 7.25 -14.35 -0.43
C ILE A 155 8.00 -13.64 0.71
N PRO A 156 9.28 -13.96 0.95
CA PRO A 156 10.11 -13.18 1.86
C PRO A 156 10.24 -11.73 1.40
N LEU A 157 10.31 -10.78 2.34
CA LEU A 157 10.29 -9.35 2.03
C LEU A 157 11.45 -8.91 1.12
N ASP A 158 12.63 -9.48 1.33
CA ASP A 158 13.85 -9.26 0.52
C ASP A 158 13.68 -9.74 -0.93
N LEU A 159 12.77 -10.69 -1.18
CA LEU A 159 12.49 -11.24 -2.51
C LEU A 159 11.32 -10.57 -3.21
N VAL A 160 10.50 -9.76 -2.54
CA VAL A 160 9.30 -9.13 -3.13
C VAL A 160 9.63 -8.39 -4.42
N VAL A 161 10.61 -7.48 -4.41
CA VAL A 161 11.00 -6.71 -5.61
C VAL A 161 11.53 -7.62 -6.72
N PRO A 162 12.62 -8.39 -6.53
CA PRO A 162 13.19 -9.18 -7.63
C PRO A 162 12.26 -10.29 -8.13
N LEU A 163 11.44 -10.90 -7.26
CA LEU A 163 10.47 -11.92 -7.68
C LEU A 163 9.32 -11.30 -8.49
N SER A 164 8.82 -10.13 -8.10
CA SER A 164 7.83 -9.40 -8.90
C SER A 164 8.40 -8.93 -10.24
N GLU A 165 9.67 -8.52 -10.31
CA GLU A 165 10.35 -8.23 -11.59
C GLU A 165 10.42 -9.47 -12.50
N ILE A 166 10.63 -10.66 -11.93
CA ILE A 166 10.55 -11.91 -12.69
C ILE A 166 9.11 -12.12 -13.16
N ALA A 167 8.11 -12.06 -12.28
CA ALA A 167 6.72 -12.30 -12.67
C ALA A 167 6.24 -11.36 -13.80
N GLY A 168 6.60 -10.07 -13.69
CA GLY A 168 6.29 -9.01 -14.65
C GLY A 168 4.96 -8.30 -14.40
N TYR A 169 3.99 -9.00 -13.78
CA TYR A 169 2.69 -8.45 -13.42
C TYR A 169 2.41 -8.61 -11.93
N VAL A 170 1.86 -7.56 -11.33
CA VAL A 170 1.41 -7.57 -9.94
C VAL A 170 0.01 -6.94 -9.85
N LEU A 171 -0.87 -7.58 -9.08
CA LEU A 171 -2.15 -7.02 -8.66
C LEU A 171 -2.13 -6.92 -7.12
N ALA A 172 -2.25 -5.73 -6.54
CA ALA A 172 -2.04 -5.56 -5.11
C ALA A 172 -3.02 -4.57 -4.50
N LEU A 173 -3.49 -4.84 -3.27
CA LEU A 173 -4.12 -3.80 -2.45
C LEU A 173 -3.12 -2.68 -2.16
N ARG A 174 -3.59 -1.43 -2.22
CA ARG A 174 -2.76 -0.27 -1.91
C ARG A 174 -2.22 -0.37 -0.48
N SER A 175 -0.91 -0.57 -0.36
CA SER A 175 -0.27 -0.90 0.92
C SER A 175 1.24 -0.61 0.91
N GLY A 176 1.93 -0.83 2.02
CA GLY A 176 3.40 -0.74 2.06
C GLY A 176 4.10 -1.61 1.00
N ILE A 177 3.48 -2.72 0.57
CA ILE A 177 4.00 -3.56 -0.52
C ILE A 177 4.04 -2.79 -1.85
N THR A 178 2.98 -2.06 -2.18
CA THR A 178 2.97 -1.22 -3.40
C THR A 178 4.04 -0.11 -3.33
N ASP A 179 4.33 0.43 -2.14
CA ASP A 179 5.41 1.41 -1.97
C ASP A 179 6.79 0.78 -2.19
N ILE A 180 7.01 -0.47 -1.74
CA ILE A 180 8.25 -1.22 -1.98
C ILE A 180 8.43 -1.51 -3.48
N LEU A 181 7.36 -1.96 -4.13
CA LEU A 181 7.33 -2.30 -5.56
C LEU A 181 7.48 -1.09 -6.49
N SER A 182 7.38 0.13 -5.96
CA SER A 182 7.52 1.37 -6.74
C SER A 182 8.87 1.50 -7.47
N SER A 183 9.89 0.80 -6.98
CA SER A 183 11.23 0.73 -7.57
C SER A 183 11.40 -0.39 -8.62
N ALA A 184 10.45 -1.31 -8.72
CA ALA A 184 10.52 -2.50 -9.55
C ALA A 184 10.15 -2.18 -11.02
N LYS A 185 10.77 -2.91 -11.96
CA LYS A 185 10.38 -2.88 -13.38
C LYS A 185 9.21 -3.82 -13.66
N ILE A 186 8.00 -3.40 -13.29
CA ILE A 186 6.78 -4.20 -13.39
C ILE A 186 5.60 -3.41 -13.93
N LYS A 187 4.55 -4.13 -14.36
CA LYS A 187 3.19 -3.61 -14.49
C LYS A 187 2.44 -3.85 -13.17
N LEU A 188 2.20 -2.78 -12.41
CA LEU A 188 1.53 -2.85 -11.11
C LEU A 188 0.09 -2.36 -11.22
N MET A 189 -0.88 -3.25 -11.06
CA MET A 189 -2.29 -2.92 -10.91
C MET A 189 -2.57 -2.73 -9.42
N SER A 190 -2.73 -1.49 -8.97
CA SER A 190 -2.92 -1.16 -7.56
C SER A 190 -4.39 -0.92 -7.26
N LEU A 191 -4.97 -1.71 -6.36
CA LEU A 191 -6.37 -1.65 -5.93
C LEU A 191 -6.51 -0.66 -4.77
N TYR A 192 -7.26 0.42 -5.01
CA TYR A 192 -7.58 1.44 -4.02
C TYR A 192 -8.94 1.11 -3.40
N PRO A 193 -9.04 1.06 -2.07
CA PRO A 193 -10.15 0.42 -1.38
C PRO A 193 -11.47 1.20 -1.51
N ARG A 194 -12.59 0.52 -1.30
CA ARG A 194 -13.83 1.18 -0.92
C ARG A 194 -13.79 1.50 0.56
N SER A 195 -14.72 2.35 0.93
CA SER A 195 -14.98 2.78 2.29
C SER A 195 -15.14 1.58 3.25
N ILE A 196 -15.84 0.51 2.83
CA ILE A 196 -16.08 -0.71 3.63
C ILE A 196 -14.85 -1.58 3.87
N GLU A 197 -13.80 -1.50 3.03
CA GLU A 197 -12.57 -2.26 3.27
C GLU A 197 -11.60 -1.57 4.23
N ILE A 198 -11.80 -0.29 4.58
CA ILE A 198 -10.85 0.45 5.41
C ILE A 198 -11.01 0.02 6.89
N LYS A 199 -9.97 -0.52 7.52
CA LYS A 199 -10.05 -1.08 8.89
C LYS A 199 -10.28 -0.06 10.01
N PHE A 200 -10.23 1.23 9.71
CA PHE A 200 -10.44 2.33 10.66
C PHE A 200 -11.77 3.05 10.44
N SER A 201 -12.58 2.61 9.46
CA SER A 201 -13.78 3.32 9.03
C SER A 201 -15.07 2.79 9.64
N GLN A 202 -15.00 1.80 10.55
CA GLN A 202 -16.20 1.27 11.20
C GLN A 202 -16.93 2.34 12.05
N ASP A 203 -16.24 3.41 12.47
CA ASP A 203 -16.77 4.47 13.34
C ASP A 203 -16.53 5.92 12.82
N VAL A 204 -16.11 6.09 11.56
CA VAL A 204 -15.79 7.40 10.95
C VAL A 204 -16.52 7.55 9.62
N PRO A 205 -17.10 8.73 9.26
CA PRO A 205 -17.74 8.94 7.96
C PRO A 205 -16.87 8.45 6.80
N VAL A 206 -17.37 7.39 6.16
CA VAL A 206 -16.58 6.40 5.42
C VAL A 206 -16.19 6.90 4.01
N GLU A 207 -16.96 7.85 3.46
CA GLU A 207 -16.86 8.35 2.08
C GLU A 207 -15.58 9.18 1.82
N ASP A 208 -15.16 10.01 2.77
CA ASP A 208 -13.95 10.84 2.61
C ASP A 208 -12.66 10.00 2.69
N SER A 209 -12.70 8.89 3.42
CA SER A 209 -11.52 8.05 3.66
C SER A 209 -11.07 7.33 2.38
N ALA A 210 -11.99 6.75 1.61
CA ALA A 210 -11.65 6.09 0.35
C ALA A 210 -11.18 7.09 -0.73
N LEU A 211 -11.74 8.31 -0.75
CA LEU A 211 -11.28 9.38 -1.64
C LEU A 211 -9.85 9.83 -1.31
N SER A 212 -9.46 9.84 -0.04
CA SER A 212 -8.10 10.22 0.37
C SER A 212 -7.00 9.33 -0.24
N PHE A 213 -7.33 8.06 -0.49
CA PHE A 213 -6.44 7.08 -1.10
C PHE A 213 -6.06 7.45 -2.55
N ARG A 214 -6.82 8.31 -3.24
CA ARG A 214 -6.44 8.87 -4.55
C ARG A 214 -5.17 9.72 -4.52
N TYR A 215 -4.86 10.33 -3.37
CA TYR A 215 -3.62 11.08 -3.18
C TYR A 215 -2.42 10.17 -2.85
N MET A 216 -2.66 8.88 -2.66
CA MET A 216 -1.65 7.89 -2.29
C MET A 216 -1.14 7.07 -3.48
N THR A 217 -1.47 7.44 -4.72
CA THR A 217 -0.85 6.80 -5.89
C THR A 217 0.65 7.02 -5.93
N LEU A 218 1.41 6.04 -6.42
CA LEU A 218 2.87 6.13 -6.48
C LEU A 218 3.30 7.36 -7.28
N ASN A 219 2.55 7.72 -8.32
CA ASN A 219 2.78 8.95 -9.06
C ASN A 219 2.57 10.20 -8.20
N LYS A 220 1.45 10.29 -7.45
CA LYS A 220 1.19 11.43 -6.55
C LYS A 220 2.17 11.51 -5.38
N LEU A 221 2.73 10.37 -4.98
CA LEU A 221 3.77 10.27 -3.96
C LEU A 221 5.18 10.53 -4.49
N GLY A 222 5.37 10.67 -5.80
CA GLY A 222 6.70 10.81 -6.40
C GLY A 222 7.57 9.55 -6.25
N LEU A 223 6.96 8.38 -6.10
CA LEU A 223 7.63 7.10 -5.88
C LEU A 223 7.75 6.24 -7.15
N SER A 224 7.22 6.67 -8.30
CA SER A 224 7.06 5.80 -9.48
C SER A 224 8.06 6.03 -10.64
N PRO A 225 9.39 6.14 -10.44
CA PRO A 225 10.27 6.40 -11.58
C PRO A 225 10.49 5.17 -12.47
N LYS A 226 10.17 3.96 -12.01
CA LYS A 226 10.43 2.70 -12.75
C LYS A 226 9.22 1.78 -12.87
N CYS A 227 8.36 1.77 -11.85
CA CYS A 227 7.12 1.01 -11.87
C CYS A 227 6.09 1.69 -12.78
N HIS A 228 5.40 0.90 -13.61
CA HIS A 228 4.21 1.38 -14.32
C HIS A 228 2.98 1.04 -13.49
N GLU A 229 2.57 1.97 -12.63
CA GLU A 229 1.37 1.82 -11.82
C GLU A 229 0.10 2.11 -12.64
N ILE A 230 -0.88 1.24 -12.51
CA ILE A 230 -2.23 1.35 -13.06
C ILE A 230 -3.19 1.33 -11.87
N PRO A 231 -3.61 2.51 -11.36
CA PRO A 231 -4.49 2.58 -10.21
C PRO A 231 -5.92 2.16 -10.58
N ILE A 232 -6.49 1.28 -9.77
CA ILE A 232 -7.88 0.80 -9.88
C ILE A 232 -8.65 1.32 -8.68
N PHE A 233 -9.50 2.32 -8.93
CA PHE A 233 -10.28 3.03 -7.92
C PHE A 233 -11.62 2.35 -7.67
N LEU A 234 -11.80 1.82 -6.45
CA LEU A 234 -12.99 1.06 -6.08
C LEU A 234 -14.05 1.90 -5.35
N GLU A 235 -13.73 3.12 -4.89
CA GLU A 235 -14.56 3.89 -3.95
C GLU A 235 -16.02 4.15 -4.38
N ASN A 236 -16.34 4.07 -5.67
CA ASN A 236 -17.69 4.20 -6.22
C ASN A 236 -18.30 2.85 -6.66
N SER A 237 -17.83 1.73 -6.10
CA SER A 237 -18.30 0.38 -6.45
C SER A 237 -19.12 -0.20 -5.31
N ASP A 238 -20.43 -0.09 -5.42
CA ASP A 238 -21.35 -0.44 -4.34
C ASP A 238 -21.49 -1.96 -4.09
N ASP A 239 -20.98 -2.78 -5.01
CA ASP A 239 -21.00 -4.24 -4.88
C ASP A 239 -19.74 -4.90 -5.47
N ASP A 240 -19.52 -6.16 -5.07
CA ASP A 240 -18.36 -6.96 -5.47
C ASP A 240 -18.38 -7.34 -6.96
N TYR A 241 -19.55 -7.33 -7.61
CA TYR A 241 -19.68 -7.61 -9.03
C TYR A 241 -19.06 -6.48 -9.87
N ILE A 242 -19.31 -5.22 -9.51
CA ILE A 242 -18.68 -4.05 -10.16
C ILE A 242 -17.18 -4.04 -9.92
N VAL A 243 -16.73 -4.37 -8.70
CA VAL A 243 -15.29 -4.49 -8.38
C VAL A 243 -14.64 -5.55 -9.28
N ARG A 244 -15.26 -6.74 -9.38
CA ARG A 244 -14.81 -7.82 -10.27
C ARG A 244 -14.73 -7.36 -11.72
N GLN A 245 -15.74 -6.70 -12.26
CA GLN A 245 -15.73 -6.21 -13.65
C GLN A 245 -14.57 -5.23 -13.90
N LYS A 246 -14.34 -4.28 -12.99
CA LYS A 246 -13.21 -3.34 -13.09
C LYS A 246 -11.86 -4.05 -13.12
N ILE A 247 -11.66 -5.05 -12.27
CA ILE A 247 -10.43 -5.85 -12.25
C ILE A 247 -10.29 -6.61 -13.58
N SER A 248 -11.35 -7.27 -14.01
CA SER A 248 -11.37 -8.03 -15.27
C SER A 248 -11.05 -7.17 -16.49
N ASP A 249 -11.61 -5.97 -16.59
CA ASP A 249 -11.37 -5.05 -17.71
C ASP A 249 -9.91 -4.56 -17.75
N ILE A 250 -9.33 -4.28 -16.57
CA ILE A 250 -7.93 -3.89 -16.48
C ILE A 250 -7.01 -5.05 -16.83
N ILE A 251 -7.27 -6.27 -16.35
CA ILE A 251 -6.49 -7.45 -16.71
C ILE A 251 -6.49 -7.65 -18.22
N LYS A 252 -7.65 -7.55 -18.88
CA LYS A 252 -7.76 -7.65 -20.35
C LYS A 252 -6.97 -6.55 -21.08
N THR A 253 -6.94 -5.34 -20.53
CA THR A 253 -6.27 -4.19 -21.17
C THR A 253 -4.74 -4.24 -21.02
N VAL A 254 -4.26 -4.80 -19.92
CA VAL A 254 -2.84 -4.71 -19.51
C VAL A 254 -2.05 -5.97 -19.88
N CYS A 255 -2.72 -7.13 -19.85
CA CYS A 255 -2.09 -8.44 -19.96
C CYS A 255 -2.29 -9.12 -21.32
N ILE A 256 -3.28 -8.69 -22.11
CA ILE A 256 -3.59 -9.19 -23.46
C ILE A 256 -3.14 -8.15 -24.49
#